data_AF-A0A920P000-F1
#
_entry.id   AF-A0A920P000-F1
#
_cell.length_a   1.000
_cell.length_b   1.000
_cell.length_c   1.000
_cell.angle_alpha   90.00
_cell.angle_beta   90.00
_cell.angle_gamma   90.00
#
_symmetry.space_group_name_H-M   'P 1'
#
loop_
_entity.id
_entity.type
_entity.pdbx_description
1 polymer ?
#
loop_
_entity_poly.entity_id
_entity_poly.type
_entity_poly.pdbx_seq_one_letter_code
_entity_poly.pdbx_strand_id
1 'polypeptide(L)'
;MMQKLGFDQPTYDADPGLAEIAGVVPFFKGVTRERLGKFGLQWPVQEDGTDTQILHKETFKLGKGRLKSFDFKESTEIETNQKDYP
;
A
#
# COMPACT_ATOMS: atom_id res chain seq x y z
N MET A 1 10.69 -19.24 -11.66
CA MET A 1 9.37 -19.85 -12.02
C MET A 1 8.88 -19.31 -13.36
N MET A 2 8.79 -17.99 -13.56
CA MET A 2 8.28 -17.39 -14.80
C MET A 2 9.09 -17.77 -16.06
N GLN A 3 10.42 -17.81 -15.99
CA GLN A 3 11.28 -18.31 -17.07
C GLN A 3 10.92 -19.74 -17.53
N LYS A 4 10.49 -20.61 -16.59
CA LYS A 4 10.05 -21.98 -16.92
C LYS A 4 8.68 -22.03 -17.61
N LEU A 5 7.92 -20.94 -17.55
CA LEU A 5 6.63 -20.78 -18.23
C LEU A 5 6.75 -20.03 -19.57
N GLY A 6 7.99 -19.79 -20.05
CA GLY A 6 8.26 -19.17 -21.35
C GLY A 6 8.30 -17.63 -21.34
N PHE A 7 8.25 -16.99 -20.18
CA PHE A 7 8.42 -15.55 -20.07
C PHE A 7 9.90 -15.18 -19.87
N ASP A 8 10.43 -14.37 -20.79
CA ASP A 8 11.83 -13.90 -20.75
C ASP A 8 11.99 -12.80 -19.70
N GLN A 9 12.14 -13.23 -18.45
CA GLN A 9 12.46 -12.37 -17.32
C GLN A 9 13.97 -12.42 -17.07
N PRO A 10 14.65 -11.29 -16.83
CA PRO A 10 16.03 -11.31 -16.38
C PRO A 10 16.19 -12.06 -15.04
N THR A 11 17.43 -12.44 -14.72
CA THR A 11 17.76 -12.95 -13.38
C THR A 11 17.39 -11.91 -12.33
N TYR A 12 16.85 -12.35 -11.19
CA TYR A 12 16.34 -11.47 -10.15
C TYR A 12 17.38 -10.46 -9.66
N ASP A 13 16.98 -9.19 -9.70
CA ASP A 13 17.65 -8.07 -9.05
C ASP A 13 16.55 -7.13 -8.49
N ALA A 14 16.75 -6.64 -7.28
CA ALA A 14 15.80 -5.77 -6.60
C ALA A 14 15.80 -4.35 -7.18
N ASP A 15 16.92 -3.88 -7.72
CA ASP A 15 17.07 -2.49 -8.15
C ASP A 15 16.24 -2.16 -9.41
N PRO A 16 16.27 -2.99 -10.49
CA PRO A 16 15.38 -2.81 -11.63
C PRO A 16 13.89 -2.94 -11.25
N GLY A 17 13.56 -3.85 -10.33
CA GLY A 17 12.19 -4.04 -9.86
C GLY A 17 11.65 -2.81 -9.12
N LEU A 18 12.48 -2.17 -8.29
CA LEU A 18 12.11 -0.93 -7.63
C LEU A 18 11.90 0.21 -8.63
N ALA A 19 12.78 0.31 -9.64
CA ALA A 19 12.65 1.31 -10.70
C ALA A 19 11.37 1.13 -11.53
N GLU A 20 11.01 -0.12 -11.84
CA GLU A 20 9.75 -0.44 -12.52
C GLU A 20 8.53 -0.01 -11.68
N ILE A 21 8.51 -0.37 -10.40
CA ILE A 21 7.42 0.01 -9.48
C ILE A 21 7.29 1.53 -9.37
N ALA A 22 8.42 2.24 -9.22
CA ALA A 22 8.43 3.71 -9.17
C ALA A 22 7.94 4.36 -10.47
N GLY A 23 8.17 3.71 -11.62
CA GLY A 23 7.65 4.14 -12.92
C GLY A 23 6.15 3.91 -13.12
N VAL A 24 5.59 2.86 -12.50
CA VAL A 24 4.17 2.48 -12.67
C VAL A 24 3.25 3.12 -11.63
N VAL A 25 3.70 3.23 -10.37
CA VAL A 25 2.84 3.63 -9.25
C VAL A 25 3.11 5.10 -8.88
N PRO A 26 2.15 6.03 -9.09
CA PRO A 26 2.40 7.47 -8.98
C PRO A 26 2.98 7.94 -7.63
N PHE A 27 2.58 7.32 -6.52
CA PHE A 27 3.06 7.69 -5.18
C PHE A 27 4.36 6.98 -4.76
N PHE A 28 4.97 6.19 -5.65
CA PHE A 28 6.33 5.66 -5.49
C PHE A 28 7.35 6.39 -6.38
N LYS A 29 6.92 7.39 -7.16
CA LYS A 29 7.75 8.03 -8.19
C LYS A 29 9.06 8.63 -7.67
N GLY A 30 9.11 9.07 -6.42
CA GLY A 30 10.33 9.58 -5.79
C GLY A 30 11.24 8.54 -5.14
N VAL A 31 10.86 7.25 -5.14
CA VAL A 31 11.62 6.20 -4.46
C VAL A 31 12.75 5.69 -5.35
N THR A 32 13.98 5.85 -4.88
CA THR A 32 15.18 5.28 -5.50
C THR A 32 15.99 4.50 -4.47
N ARG A 33 16.88 3.62 -4.94
CA ARG A 33 17.72 2.79 -4.06
C ARG A 33 18.58 3.63 -3.12
N GLU A 34 19.07 4.76 -3.60
CA GLU A 34 19.90 5.71 -2.86
C GLU A 34 19.10 6.45 -1.78
N ARG A 35 17.81 6.70 -2.03
CA ARG A 35 16.92 7.46 -1.13
C ARG A 35 16.30 6.63 -0.02
N LEU A 36 16.27 5.29 -0.14
CA LEU A 36 15.71 4.40 0.89
C LEU A 36 16.40 4.57 2.26
N GLY A 37 17.66 5.02 2.29
CA GLY A 37 18.38 5.23 3.54
C GLY A 37 18.48 3.97 4.40
N LYS A 38 18.68 4.14 5.71
CA LYS A 38 18.83 3.02 6.67
C LYS A 38 17.48 2.42 7.11
N PHE A 39 16.44 3.25 7.16
CA PHE A 39 15.15 2.89 7.76
C PHE A 39 13.98 2.84 6.76
N GLY A 40 14.24 3.11 5.47
CA GLY A 40 13.19 3.21 4.46
C GLY A 40 12.53 4.59 4.42
N LEU A 41 11.57 4.72 3.51
CA LEU A 41 10.71 5.88 3.33
C LEU A 41 9.25 5.49 3.58
N GLN A 42 8.46 6.39 4.18
CA GLN A 42 7.03 6.19 4.33
C GLN A 42 6.27 6.63 3.08
N TRP A 43 5.69 5.67 2.35
CA TRP A 43 4.83 5.96 1.22
C TRP A 43 3.49 6.56 1.70
N PRO A 44 2.89 7.54 0.98
CA PRO A 44 3.28 8.14 -0.30
C PRO A 44 4.60 8.91 -0.30
N VAL A 45 5.42 8.74 -1.34
CA VAL A 45 6.67 9.50 -1.56
C VAL A 45 6.47 10.44 -2.74
N GLN A 46 6.71 11.74 -2.52
CA GLN A 46 6.64 12.78 -3.54
C GLN A 46 7.78 12.63 -4.56
N GLU A 47 7.66 13.22 -5.75
CA GLU A 47 8.68 13.09 -6.81
C GLU A 47 10.08 13.57 -6.37
N ASP A 48 10.13 14.59 -5.51
CA ASP A 48 11.36 15.12 -4.92
C ASP A 48 12.04 14.16 -3.94
N GLY A 49 11.36 13.07 -3.54
CA GLY A 49 11.84 12.08 -2.57
C GLY A 49 11.37 12.36 -1.15
N THR A 50 10.54 13.38 -0.92
CA THR A 50 9.96 13.66 0.39
C THR A 50 8.91 12.61 0.73
N ASP A 51 9.08 11.93 1.86
CA ASP A 51 8.18 10.89 2.33
C ASP A 51 7.05 11.46 3.21
N THR A 52 5.97 10.70 3.38
CA THR A 52 4.79 11.19 4.09
C THR A 52 4.70 10.54 5.47
N GLN A 53 5.31 11.18 6.46
CA GLN A 53 5.31 10.71 7.85
C GLN A 53 3.93 10.78 8.53
N ILE A 54 3.08 11.72 8.11
CA ILE A 54 1.74 11.94 8.67
C ILE A 54 0.75 12.12 7.53
N LEU A 55 -0.21 11.20 7.42
CA LEU A 55 -1.32 11.31 6.46
C LEU A 55 -2.37 12.33 6.93
N HIS A 56 -3.00 13.01 5.97
CA HIS A 56 -4.12 13.94 6.19
C HIS A 56 -3.83 15.10 7.16
N LYS A 57 -2.57 15.54 7.26
CA LYS A 57 -2.16 16.66 8.13
C LYS A 57 -2.92 17.96 7.83
N GLU A 58 -3.12 18.27 6.55
CA GLU A 58 -3.82 19.50 6.13
C GLU A 58 -5.23 19.21 5.62
N THR A 59 -5.37 18.21 4.75
CA THR A 59 -6.63 17.89 4.09
C THR A 59 -6.78 16.40 3.79
N PHE A 60 -8.03 15.93 3.70
CA PHE A 60 -8.32 14.57 3.29
C PHE A 60 -8.11 14.43 1.78
N LYS A 61 -7.64 13.27 1.33
CA LYS A 61 -7.47 12.99 -0.12
C LYS A 61 -8.80 13.01 -0.89
N LEU A 62 -9.92 12.82 -0.19
CA LEU A 62 -11.29 12.95 -0.72
C LEU A 62 -11.88 14.36 -0.56
N GLY A 63 -11.07 15.37 -0.22
CA GLY A 63 -11.50 16.73 0.06
C GLY A 63 -11.95 16.89 1.51
N LYS A 64 -13.23 16.61 1.80
CA LYS A 64 -13.79 16.71 3.16
C LYS A 64 -13.95 15.32 3.79
N GLY A 65 -13.80 15.27 5.12
CA GLY A 65 -14.11 14.07 5.90
C GLY A 65 -15.58 13.68 5.72
N ARG A 66 -15.87 12.37 5.75
CA ARG A 66 -17.23 11.84 5.65
C ARG A 66 -17.65 11.32 7.02
N LEU A 67 -18.73 11.87 7.57
CA LEU A 67 -19.39 11.30 8.73
C LEU A 67 -20.33 10.19 8.25
N LYS A 68 -20.19 8.99 8.81
CA LYS A 68 -21.05 7.85 8.51
C LYS A 68 -21.61 7.30 9.81
N SER A 69 -22.93 7.12 9.87
CA SER A 69 -23.62 6.41 10.95
C SER A 69 -23.83 4.96 10.54
N PHE A 70 -23.63 4.06 11.50
CA PHE A 70 -23.93 2.64 11.34
C PHE A 70 -24.67 2.18 12.59
N ASP A 71 -25.79 1.47 12.40
CA ASP A 71 -26.46 0.80 13.49
C ASP A 71 -25.66 -0.42 13.93
N PHE A 72 -25.81 -0.82 15.20
CA PHE A 72 -25.25 -2.09 15.66
C PHE A 72 -25.83 -3.23 14.83
N LYS A 73 -24.95 -4.10 14.33
CA LYS A 73 -25.31 -5.33 13.64
C LYS A 73 -24.58 -6.49 14.30
N GLU A 74 -25.34 -7.53 14.64
CA GLU A 74 -24.77 -8.75 15.19
C GLU A 74 -23.78 -9.37 14.20
N SER A 75 -22.72 -9.98 14.73
CA SER A 75 -21.77 -10.66 13.86
C SER A 75 -22.43 -11.86 13.20
N THR A 76 -22.11 -12.10 11.93
CA THR A 76 -22.63 -13.28 11.22
C THR A 76 -22.25 -14.59 11.90
N GLU A 77 -21.13 -14.59 12.62
CA GLU A 77 -20.69 -15.72 13.43
C GLU A 77 -21.68 -16.04 14.55
N ILE A 78 -22.11 -15.05 15.33
CA ILE A 78 -23.08 -15.24 16.43
C ILE A 78 -24.46 -15.62 15.87
N GLU A 79 -24.93 -14.93 14.82
CA GLU A 79 -26.21 -15.26 14.17
C GLU A 79 -26.28 -16.72 13.71
N THR A 80 -25.16 -17.27 13.27
CA THR A 80 -25.09 -18.63 12.71
C THR A 80 -24.79 -19.69 13.77
N ASN A 81 -23.87 -19.41 14.69
CA ASN A 81 -23.19 -20.45 15.48
C ASN A 81 -23.56 -20.45 16.96
N GLN A 82 -24.25 -19.42 17.48
CA GLN A 82 -24.53 -19.26 18.92
C GLN A 82 -25.27 -20.45 19.55
N LYS A 83 -26.02 -21.22 18.75
CA LYS A 83 -26.74 -22.40 19.24
C LYS A 83 -25.81 -23.59 19.49
N ASP A 84 -24.78 -23.75 18.65
CA ASP A 84 -23.85 -24.87 18.68
C ASP A 84 -22.62 -24.55 19.54
N TYR A 85 -22.30 -23.26 19.72
CA TYR A 85 -21.18 -22.74 20.49
C TYR A 85 -21.65 -21.61 21.43
N PRO A 86 -22.32 -21.95 22.55
CA PRO A 86 -22.81 -20.99 23.54
C PRO A 86 -21.70 -20.37 24.41
#